data_AF-A0AAE2Y3J3-F1
#
_entry.id   AF-A0AAE2Y3J3-F1
#
_cell.length_a   1.000
_cell.length_b   1.000
_cell.length_c   1.000
_cell.angle_alpha   90.00
_cell.angle_beta   90.00
_cell.angle_gamma   90.00
#
_symmetry.space_group_name_H-M   'P 1'
#
loop_
_entity.id
_entity.type
_entity.pdbx_description
1 polymer ?
#
loop_
_entity_poly.entity_id
_entity_poly.type
_entity_poly.pdbx_seq_one_letter_code
_entity_poly.pdbx_strand_id
1 'polypeptide(L)'
;MDILPAIILALWFILPAYASNGLAVVFGRGSRLNKPLDFGHNFIDGRRIFGDGKTFRGLIGGTAFGTLIGAIQLLSGEKIALPWLGSNAPIGLWIYLASYLGASHDLLYFLIYQWLTFSPLFFILLGLPINSKSILAPTVFHGFLLSFGALLGDLVGSFMKRRLSLERGQPAPLLDQLDFIVGALALSFIEFIPKIEIIIALLVFTPIIHLTANIIGYKLKLKKEPW
;
A
#
# COMPACT_ATOMS: atom_id res chain seq x y z
N MET A 1 -17.43 8.26 1.40
CA MET A 1 -17.34 6.78 1.47
C MET A 1 -17.39 6.40 2.93
N ASP A 2 -17.99 5.27 3.30
CA ASP A 2 -17.92 4.79 4.68
C ASP A 2 -16.47 4.49 5.09
N ILE A 3 -16.19 4.53 6.40
CA ILE A 3 -14.83 4.42 6.92
C ILE A 3 -14.16 3.07 6.60
N LEU A 4 -14.91 1.97 6.73
CA LEU A 4 -14.36 0.63 6.54
C LEU A 4 -13.93 0.38 5.07
N PRO A 5 -14.75 0.68 4.05
CA PRO A 5 -14.30 0.61 2.65
C PRO A 5 -13.13 1.52 2.34
N ALA A 6 -13.11 2.74 2.88
CA ALA A 6 -12.02 3.67 2.66
C ALA A 6 -10.69 3.10 3.15
N ILE A 7 -10.68 2.44 4.32
CA ILE A 7 -9.49 1.76 4.87
C ILE A 7 -9.08 0.58 3.99
N ILE A 8 -10.01 -0.29 3.60
CA ILE A 8 -9.69 -1.47 2.78
C ILE A 8 -9.07 -1.05 1.45
N LEU A 9 -9.69 -0.07 0.77
CA LEU A 9 -9.17 0.45 -0.49
C LEU A 9 -7.86 1.19 -0.32
N ALA A 10 -7.68 1.93 0.78
CA ALA A 10 -6.41 2.58 1.09
C ALA A 10 -5.28 1.57 1.21
N LEU A 11 -5.48 0.49 1.97
CA LEU A 11 -4.50 -0.57 2.14
C LEU A 11 -4.20 -1.29 0.82
N TRP A 12 -5.23 -1.57 0.01
CA TRP A 12 -5.04 -2.14 -1.32
C TRP A 12 -4.25 -1.18 -2.23
N PHE A 13 -4.68 0.07 -2.31
CA PHE A 13 -4.07 1.09 -3.15
C PHE A 13 -2.58 1.29 -2.83
N ILE A 14 -2.20 1.40 -1.56
CA ILE A 14 -0.83 1.73 -1.15
C ILE A 14 0.11 0.51 -1.10
N LEU A 15 -0.40 -0.69 -1.36
CA LEU A 15 0.34 -1.95 -1.19
C LEU A 15 1.70 -1.97 -1.94
N PRO A 16 1.83 -1.49 -3.20
CA PRO A 16 3.11 -1.39 -3.89
C PRO A 16 4.13 -0.51 -3.17
N ALA A 17 3.69 0.57 -2.53
CA ALA A 17 4.53 1.49 -1.77
C ALA A 17 5.00 0.86 -0.46
N TYR A 18 4.11 0.19 0.29
CA TYR A 18 4.49 -0.57 1.49
C TYR A 18 5.51 -1.67 1.20
N ALA A 19 5.26 -2.45 0.15
CA ALA A 19 6.17 -3.51 -0.27
C ALA A 19 7.54 -2.94 -0.68
N SER A 20 7.56 -1.88 -1.48
CA SER A 20 8.78 -1.19 -1.91
C SER A 20 9.59 -0.67 -0.73
N ASN A 21 8.96 0.09 0.17
CA ASN A 21 9.63 0.68 1.33
C ASN A 21 10.21 -0.40 2.27
N GLY A 22 9.43 -1.45 2.57
CA GLY A 22 9.88 -2.56 3.42
C GLY A 22 11.03 -3.36 2.80
N LEU A 23 10.96 -3.71 1.52
CA LEU A 23 11.99 -4.52 0.86
C LEU A 23 13.21 -3.75 0.40
N ALA A 24 13.13 -2.42 0.22
CA ALA A 24 14.31 -1.60 -0.05
C ALA A 24 15.37 -1.80 1.05
N VAL A 25 14.96 -1.99 2.31
CA VAL A 25 15.86 -2.32 3.42
C VAL A 25 16.51 -3.69 3.24
N VAL A 26 15.76 -4.69 2.75
CA VAL A 26 16.27 -6.05 2.53
C VAL A 26 17.26 -6.08 1.36
N PHE A 27 16.91 -5.49 0.22
CA PHE A 27 17.80 -5.36 -0.93
C PHE A 27 19.01 -4.45 -0.65
N GLY A 28 18.83 -3.48 0.24
CA GLY A 28 19.85 -2.58 0.76
C GLY A 28 20.64 -3.15 1.94
N ARG A 29 20.50 -4.42 2.34
CA ARG A 29 21.36 -5.10 3.34
C ARG A 29 22.47 -5.93 2.67
N GLY A 30 23.61 -6.10 3.35
CA GLY A 30 24.77 -6.90 2.89
C GLY A 30 26.02 -6.07 2.51
N SER A 31 27.19 -6.74 2.41
CA SER A 31 28.53 -6.12 2.30
C SER A 31 29.00 -5.74 0.88
N ARG A 32 30.09 -4.94 0.84
CA ARG A 32 30.95 -4.43 -0.27
C ARG A 32 30.32 -3.72 -1.48
N LEU A 33 29.14 -4.12 -1.95
CA LEU A 33 28.49 -3.55 -3.15
C LEU A 33 27.31 -2.60 -2.83
N ASN A 34 27.05 -2.35 -1.54
CA ASN A 34 26.02 -1.42 -1.09
C ASN A 34 26.54 0.00 -1.16
N LYS A 35 26.51 0.59 -2.36
CA LYS A 35 26.91 1.97 -2.57
C LYS A 35 25.77 2.91 -2.10
N PRO A 36 26.05 3.83 -1.16
CA PRO A 36 25.10 4.89 -0.83
C PRO A 36 24.77 5.72 -2.08
N LEU A 37 23.52 6.15 -2.21
CA LEU A 37 23.04 7.01 -3.29
C LEU A 37 23.76 8.36 -3.31
N ASP A 38 24.18 8.84 -2.14
CA ASP A 38 24.94 10.08 -2.01
C ASP A 38 26.47 9.90 -2.18
N PHE A 39 26.95 8.68 -2.44
CA PHE A 39 28.37 8.35 -2.57
C PHE A 39 29.23 8.76 -1.35
N GLY A 40 28.62 9.01 -0.18
CA GLY A 40 29.32 9.52 0.99
C GLY A 40 29.49 11.05 1.01
N HIS A 41 28.96 11.78 0.02
CA HIS A 41 29.07 13.22 -0.03
C HIS A 41 28.23 13.92 1.04
N ASN A 42 28.76 15.06 1.46
CA ASN A 42 28.08 16.01 2.34
C ASN A 42 27.38 17.08 1.51
N PHE A 43 26.30 17.61 2.06
CA PHE A 43 25.63 18.80 1.58
C PHE A 43 26.40 20.05 2.04
N ILE A 44 25.96 21.24 1.61
CA ILE A 44 26.62 22.52 1.91
C ILE A 44 26.73 22.83 3.41
N ASP A 45 25.93 22.18 4.24
CA ASP A 45 25.96 22.30 5.71
C ASP A 45 26.96 21.35 6.38
N GLY A 46 27.78 20.64 5.60
CA GLY A 46 28.78 19.70 6.09
C GLY A 46 28.22 18.35 6.55
N ARG A 47 26.90 18.14 6.51
CA ARG A 47 26.25 16.86 6.88
C ARG A 47 25.99 16.02 5.64
N ARG A 48 25.91 14.69 5.79
CA ARG A 48 25.57 13.77 4.69
C ARG A 48 24.31 14.21 3.94
N ILE A 49 24.24 13.96 2.63
CA ILE A 49 23.05 14.30 1.84
C ILE A 49 21.87 13.44 2.28
N PHE A 50 22.02 12.11 2.26
CA PHE A 50 20.98 11.16 2.69
C PHE A 50 21.46 10.29 3.86
N GLY A 51 22.68 9.76 3.76
CA GLY A 51 23.26 8.78 4.68
C GLY A 51 23.29 7.35 4.11
N ASP A 52 24.08 6.48 4.73
CA ASP A 52 24.43 5.14 4.21
C ASP A 52 23.26 4.15 4.11
N GLY A 53 22.10 4.48 4.68
CA GLY A 53 20.90 3.64 4.60
C GLY A 53 20.19 3.70 3.25
N LYS A 54 20.54 4.67 2.40
CA LYS A 54 19.88 4.91 1.12
C LYS A 54 20.78 4.44 0.00
N THR A 55 20.50 3.28 -0.59
CA THR A 55 21.40 2.61 -1.54
C THR A 55 20.75 2.43 -2.91
N PHE A 56 21.58 2.35 -3.95
CA PHE A 56 21.10 2.08 -5.32
C PHE A 56 20.34 0.75 -5.41
N ARG A 57 20.80 -0.28 -4.70
CA ARG A 57 20.16 -1.60 -4.66
C ARG A 57 18.81 -1.55 -3.98
N GLY A 58 18.68 -0.79 -2.89
CA GLY A 58 17.41 -0.55 -2.23
C GLY A 58 16.43 0.17 -3.17
N LEU A 59 16.89 1.21 -3.85
CA LEU A 59 16.07 1.97 -4.81
C LEU A 59 15.59 1.10 -5.98
N ILE A 60 16.51 0.43 -6.67
CA ILE A 60 16.19 -0.39 -7.86
C ILE A 60 15.38 -1.62 -7.45
N GLY A 61 15.84 -2.38 -6.44
CA GLY A 61 15.20 -3.61 -6.00
C GLY A 61 13.84 -3.37 -5.36
N GLY A 62 13.71 -2.34 -4.52
CA GLY A 62 12.44 -1.94 -3.91
C GLY A 62 11.43 -1.50 -4.97
N THR A 63 11.84 -0.62 -5.90
CA THR A 63 10.97 -0.17 -7.01
C THR A 63 10.53 -1.34 -7.88
N ALA A 64 11.46 -2.21 -8.29
CA ALA A 64 11.16 -3.37 -9.13
C ALA A 64 10.18 -4.34 -8.44
N PHE A 65 10.38 -4.62 -7.14
CA PHE A 65 9.49 -5.49 -6.39
C PHE A 65 8.11 -4.87 -6.20
N GLY A 66 8.03 -3.60 -5.82
CA GLY A 66 6.74 -2.93 -5.69
C GLY A 66 5.99 -2.82 -7.03
N THR A 67 6.71 -2.60 -8.15
CA THR A 67 6.13 -2.67 -9.50
C THR A 67 5.57 -4.06 -9.81
N LEU A 68 6.27 -5.13 -9.41
CA LEU A 68 5.78 -6.50 -9.52
C LEU A 68 4.49 -6.70 -8.70
N ILE A 69 4.41 -6.14 -7.49
CA ILE A 69 3.16 -6.15 -6.70
C ILE A 69 2.04 -5.43 -7.46
N GLY A 70 2.31 -4.27 -8.07
CA GLY A 70 1.33 -3.58 -8.93
C GLY A 70 0.88 -4.43 -10.12
N ALA A 71 1.78 -5.18 -10.75
CA ALA A 71 1.42 -6.12 -11.82
C ALA A 71 0.55 -7.27 -11.31
N ILE A 72 0.82 -7.80 -10.11
CA ILE A 72 -0.04 -8.79 -9.47
C ILE A 72 -1.42 -8.20 -9.18
N GLN A 73 -1.49 -6.96 -8.67
CA GLN A 73 -2.76 -6.27 -8.42
C GLN A 73 -3.56 -6.06 -9.71
N LEU A 74 -2.91 -5.70 -10.82
CA LEU A 74 -3.57 -5.63 -12.13
C LEU A 74 -4.21 -6.97 -12.51
N LEU A 75 -3.43 -8.05 -12.43
CA LEU A 75 -3.89 -9.39 -12.80
C LEU A 75 -5.01 -9.88 -11.88
N SER A 76 -4.88 -9.71 -10.57
CA SER A 76 -5.92 -10.04 -9.59
C SER A 76 -7.17 -9.18 -9.79
N GLY A 77 -6.99 -7.90 -10.09
CA GLY A 77 -8.06 -6.96 -10.39
C GLY A 77 -8.86 -7.40 -11.61
N GLU A 78 -8.19 -7.62 -12.75
CA GLU A 78 -8.82 -7.99 -14.02
C GLU A 78 -9.40 -9.42 -14.02
N LYS A 79 -8.79 -10.38 -13.32
CA LYS A 79 -9.24 -11.78 -13.33
C LYS A 79 -10.21 -12.13 -12.21
N ILE A 80 -10.19 -11.41 -11.10
CA ILE A 80 -10.94 -11.74 -9.90
C ILE A 80 -11.86 -10.59 -9.53
N ALA A 81 -11.32 -9.42 -9.18
CA ALA A 81 -12.12 -8.34 -8.60
C ALA A 81 -13.16 -7.77 -9.59
N LEU A 82 -12.75 -7.43 -10.81
CA LEU A 82 -13.65 -6.87 -11.83
C LEU A 82 -14.66 -7.90 -12.34
N PRO A 83 -14.28 -9.15 -12.68
CA PRO A 83 -15.26 -10.16 -13.06
C PRO A 83 -16.22 -10.48 -11.93
N TRP A 84 -15.77 -10.44 -10.67
CA TRP A 84 -16.65 -10.66 -9.53
C TRP A 84 -17.62 -9.49 -9.32
N LEU A 85 -17.17 -8.24 -9.48
CA LEU A 85 -18.05 -7.05 -9.52
C LEU A 85 -19.00 -7.06 -10.72
N GLY A 86 -18.57 -7.57 -11.86
CA GLY A 86 -19.38 -7.73 -13.07
C GLY A 86 -20.25 -8.99 -13.03
N SER A 87 -19.93 -9.95 -12.16
CA SER A 87 -20.69 -11.18 -11.96
C SER A 87 -21.94 -10.86 -11.18
N ASN A 88 -22.90 -10.32 -11.91
CA ASN A 88 -24.29 -10.64 -11.67
C ASN A 88 -24.49 -12.13 -12.02
N ALA A 89 -23.79 -13.08 -11.39
CA ALA A 89 -24.38 -14.40 -11.23
C ALA A 89 -25.65 -14.09 -10.45
N PRO A 90 -26.83 -14.07 -11.09
CA PRO A 90 -27.98 -13.46 -10.45
C PRO A 90 -28.18 -14.26 -9.19
N ILE A 91 -28.33 -13.59 -8.05
CA ILE A 91 -28.81 -14.30 -6.86
C ILE A 91 -30.09 -15.05 -7.21
N GLY A 92 -30.87 -14.52 -8.18
CA GLY A 92 -31.97 -15.22 -8.84
C GLY A 92 -31.61 -16.60 -9.39
N LEU A 93 -30.45 -16.84 -9.99
CA LEU A 93 -30.02 -18.17 -10.45
C LEU A 93 -29.65 -19.08 -9.27
N TRP A 94 -28.94 -18.57 -8.26
CA TRP A 94 -28.57 -19.35 -7.08
C TRP A 94 -29.77 -19.66 -6.17
N ILE A 95 -30.67 -18.69 -5.97
CA ILE A 95 -31.99 -18.84 -5.35
C ILE A 95 -32.85 -19.80 -6.16
N TYR A 96 -32.89 -19.65 -7.49
CA TYR A 96 -33.67 -20.52 -8.37
C TYR A 96 -33.17 -21.96 -8.28
N LEU A 97 -31.85 -22.19 -8.39
CA LEU A 97 -31.24 -23.51 -8.26
C LEU A 97 -31.43 -24.08 -6.85
N ALA A 98 -31.24 -23.27 -5.80
CA ALA A 98 -31.48 -23.69 -4.42
C ALA A 98 -32.96 -24.07 -4.21
N SER A 99 -33.90 -23.26 -4.69
CA SER A 99 -35.34 -23.54 -4.61
C SER A 99 -35.73 -24.76 -5.44
N TYR A 100 -35.20 -24.88 -6.67
CA TYR A 100 -35.44 -26.01 -7.58
C TYR A 100 -34.89 -27.33 -7.04
N LEU A 101 -33.79 -27.28 -6.28
CA LEU A 101 -33.20 -28.43 -5.58
C LEU A 101 -33.81 -28.68 -4.19
N GLY A 102 -34.83 -27.92 -3.78
CA GLY A 102 -35.54 -28.11 -2.51
C GLY A 102 -34.76 -27.65 -1.27
N ALA A 103 -33.89 -26.65 -1.40
CA ALA A 103 -33.18 -26.04 -0.28
C ALA A 103 -34.14 -25.53 0.80
N SER A 104 -33.73 -25.66 2.08
CA SER A 104 -34.48 -25.11 3.20
C SER A 104 -34.57 -23.58 3.14
N HIS A 105 -35.58 -23.02 3.82
CA HIS A 105 -35.73 -21.58 3.97
C HIS A 105 -34.48 -20.94 4.58
N ASP A 106 -33.84 -21.60 5.56
CA ASP A 106 -32.60 -21.12 6.19
C ASP A 106 -31.43 -21.07 5.21
N LEU A 107 -31.30 -22.06 4.31
CA LEU A 107 -30.26 -22.08 3.29
C LEU A 107 -30.50 -20.98 2.24
N LEU A 108 -31.76 -20.74 1.87
CA LEU A 108 -32.14 -19.63 0.99
C LEU A 108 -31.85 -18.26 1.63
N TYR A 109 -32.21 -18.05 2.89
CA TYR A 109 -31.89 -16.82 3.63
C TYR A 109 -30.38 -16.63 3.80
N PHE A 110 -29.63 -17.70 4.08
CA PHE A 110 -28.18 -17.66 4.15
C PHE A 110 -27.56 -17.26 2.81
N LEU A 111 -28.01 -17.82 1.69
CA LEU A 111 -27.52 -17.47 0.35
C LEU A 111 -27.85 -16.01 -0.02
N ILE A 112 -29.05 -15.53 0.32
CA ILE A 112 -29.45 -14.13 0.14
C ILE A 112 -28.60 -13.21 1.01
N TYR A 113 -28.39 -13.55 2.27
CA TYR A 113 -27.58 -12.75 3.20
C TYR A 113 -26.11 -12.70 2.77
N GLN A 114 -25.54 -13.85 2.37
CA GLN A 114 -24.21 -13.92 1.76
C GLN A 114 -24.14 -13.02 0.53
N TRP A 115 -25.12 -13.08 -0.36
CA TRP A 115 -25.13 -12.20 -1.53
C TRP A 115 -25.31 -10.72 -1.19
N LEU A 116 -26.19 -10.33 -0.27
CA LEU A 116 -26.29 -8.93 0.17
C LEU A 116 -24.98 -8.42 0.82
N THR A 117 -24.24 -9.31 1.48
CA THR A 117 -22.96 -9.02 2.14
C THR A 117 -21.77 -9.06 1.17
N PHE A 118 -21.87 -9.79 0.05
CA PHE A 118 -20.76 -10.06 -0.88
C PHE A 118 -21.07 -9.74 -2.35
N SER A 119 -22.20 -9.11 -2.68
CA SER A 119 -22.55 -8.78 -4.07
C SER A 119 -21.84 -7.51 -4.54
N PRO A 120 -21.79 -7.28 -5.86
CA PRO A 120 -21.45 -5.96 -6.41
C PRO A 120 -22.30 -4.82 -5.81
N LEU A 121 -23.52 -5.12 -5.33
CA LEU A 121 -24.36 -4.19 -4.60
C LEU A 121 -23.76 -3.80 -3.24
N PHE A 122 -23.06 -4.69 -2.53
CA PHE A 122 -22.25 -4.35 -1.35
C PHE A 122 -21.16 -3.35 -1.72
N PHE A 123 -20.43 -3.57 -2.82
CA PHE A 123 -19.37 -2.68 -3.30
C PHE A 123 -19.93 -1.31 -3.77
N ILE A 124 -21.12 -1.30 -4.37
CA ILE A 124 -21.86 -0.09 -4.76
C ILE A 124 -22.44 0.63 -3.53
N LEU A 125 -22.99 -0.10 -2.54
CA LEU A 125 -23.51 0.42 -1.26
C LEU A 125 -22.40 0.96 -0.36
N LEU A 126 -21.20 0.40 -0.44
CA LEU A 126 -19.97 0.93 0.16
C LEU A 126 -19.47 2.21 -0.54
N GLY A 127 -20.13 2.68 -1.60
CA GLY A 127 -19.83 3.94 -2.28
C GLY A 127 -18.59 3.89 -3.18
N LEU A 128 -18.23 2.71 -3.69
CA LEU A 128 -17.12 2.59 -4.63
C LEU A 128 -17.46 3.36 -5.92
N PRO A 129 -16.66 4.37 -6.30
CA PRO A 129 -16.91 5.11 -7.52
C PRO A 129 -16.81 4.18 -8.73
N ILE A 130 -17.52 4.51 -9.81
CA ILE A 130 -17.46 3.83 -11.12
C ILE A 130 -16.01 3.83 -11.70
N ASN A 131 -15.12 4.65 -11.14
CA ASN A 131 -13.66 4.65 -11.38
C ASN A 131 -12.88 3.60 -10.55
N SER A 132 -13.57 2.65 -9.91
CA SER A 132 -12.99 1.59 -9.07
C SER A 132 -12.03 0.69 -9.82
N LYS A 133 -12.11 0.61 -11.15
CA LYS A 133 -11.14 -0.11 -11.97
C LYS A 133 -9.71 0.35 -11.69
N SER A 134 -9.46 1.66 -11.64
CA SER A 134 -8.11 2.19 -11.40
C SER A 134 -7.55 1.83 -10.02
N ILE A 135 -8.41 1.58 -9.03
CA ILE A 135 -7.99 1.16 -7.69
C ILE A 135 -7.90 -0.36 -7.59
N LEU A 136 -8.88 -1.10 -8.12
CA LEU A 136 -8.98 -2.55 -7.98
C LEU A 136 -8.07 -3.31 -8.95
N ALA A 137 -7.83 -2.73 -10.12
CA ALA A 137 -6.97 -3.23 -11.17
C ALA A 137 -6.03 -2.09 -11.64
N PRO A 138 -5.15 -1.59 -10.76
CA PRO A 138 -4.25 -0.50 -11.09
C PRO A 138 -3.29 -0.93 -12.21
N THR A 139 -2.84 -0.01 -13.05
CA THR A 139 -1.87 -0.35 -14.10
C THR A 139 -0.52 -0.72 -13.47
N VAL A 140 0.32 -1.43 -14.23
CA VAL A 140 1.71 -1.69 -13.81
C VAL A 140 2.47 -0.37 -13.62
N PHE A 141 2.18 0.62 -14.45
CA PHE A 141 2.77 1.95 -14.35
C PHE A 141 2.36 2.64 -13.04
N HIS A 142 1.11 2.48 -12.60
CA HIS A 142 0.66 2.96 -11.31
C HIS A 142 1.44 2.34 -10.15
N GLY A 143 1.63 1.02 -10.20
CA GLY A 143 2.47 0.30 -9.24
C GLY A 143 3.89 0.86 -9.20
N PHE A 144 4.48 1.12 -10.37
CA PHE A 144 5.79 1.77 -10.47
C PHE A 144 5.80 3.17 -9.83
N LEU A 145 4.81 4.02 -10.14
CA LEU A 145 4.71 5.38 -9.58
C LEU A 145 4.62 5.37 -8.05
N LEU A 146 3.76 4.52 -7.49
CA LEU A 146 3.63 4.35 -6.04
C LEU A 146 4.93 3.86 -5.41
N SER A 147 5.55 2.83 -5.99
CA SER A 147 6.76 2.22 -5.44
C SER A 147 7.99 3.11 -5.54
N PHE A 148 8.18 3.78 -6.68
CA PHE A 148 9.27 4.73 -6.89
C PHE A 148 9.04 6.00 -6.06
N GLY A 149 7.81 6.51 -6.04
CA GLY A 149 7.41 7.67 -5.25
C GLY A 149 7.62 7.45 -3.75
N ALA A 150 7.33 6.25 -3.26
CA ALA A 150 7.61 5.87 -1.87
C ALA A 150 9.10 6.02 -1.53
N LEU A 151 9.99 5.48 -2.37
CA LEU A 151 11.42 5.56 -2.13
C LEU A 151 11.98 6.96 -2.33
N LEU A 152 11.43 7.75 -3.25
CA LEU A 152 11.75 9.17 -3.36
C LEU A 152 11.31 9.96 -2.12
N GLY A 153 10.10 9.70 -1.60
CA GLY A 153 9.60 10.30 -0.38
C GLY A 153 10.51 10.01 0.81
N ASP A 154 10.90 8.75 1.00
CA ASP A 154 11.84 8.30 2.02
C ASP A 154 13.27 8.90 1.85
N LEU A 155 13.70 9.17 0.60
CA LEU A 155 14.92 9.93 0.32
C LEU A 155 14.81 11.38 0.75
N VAL A 156 13.69 12.04 0.44
CA VAL A 156 13.41 13.42 0.87
C VAL A 156 13.32 13.49 2.40
N GLY A 157 12.62 12.55 3.05
CA GLY A 157 12.56 12.45 4.50
C GLY A 157 13.95 12.29 5.10
N SER A 158 14.78 11.42 4.53
CA SER A 158 16.16 11.26 5.00
C SER A 158 17.03 12.49 4.78
N PHE A 159 16.88 13.19 3.66
CA PHE A 159 17.52 14.48 3.44
C PHE A 159 17.12 15.48 4.52
N MET A 160 15.82 15.65 4.77
CA MET A 160 15.29 16.55 5.81
C MET A 160 15.85 16.20 7.19
N LYS A 161 15.91 14.91 7.55
CA LYS A 161 16.50 14.46 8.81
C LYS A 161 17.96 14.91 8.95
N ARG A 162 18.76 14.82 7.88
CA ARG A 162 20.15 15.31 7.90
C ARG A 162 20.22 16.82 8.11
N ARG A 163 19.32 17.60 7.48
CA ARG A 163 19.24 19.06 7.67
C ARG A 163 18.81 19.45 9.09
N LEU A 164 17.95 18.64 9.72
CA LEU A 164 17.55 18.78 11.13
C LEU A 164 18.60 18.25 12.11
N SER A 165 19.82 18.02 11.64
CA SER A 165 20.93 17.55 12.45
C SER A 165 20.78 16.14 13.03
N LEU A 166 19.82 15.36 12.56
CA LEU A 166 19.60 14.01 13.02
C LEU A 166 20.57 13.04 12.34
N GLU A 167 21.22 12.19 13.11
CA GLU A 167 22.06 11.09 12.62
C GLU A 167 21.24 9.95 12.01
N ARG A 168 21.92 9.04 11.32
CA ARG A 168 21.27 7.85 10.77
C ARG A 168 20.71 7.00 11.91
N GLY A 169 19.45 6.59 11.80
CA GLY A 169 18.79 5.74 12.79
C GLY A 169 18.18 6.49 13.96
N GLN A 170 18.45 7.79 14.12
CA GLN A 170 17.69 8.61 15.06
C GLN A 170 16.23 8.72 14.61
N PRO A 171 15.26 8.55 15.53
CA PRO A 171 13.84 8.62 15.19
C PRO A 171 13.43 10.06 14.85
N ALA A 172 12.58 10.19 13.85
CA ALA A 172 11.85 11.41 13.52
C ALA A 172 10.36 11.06 13.41
N PRO A 173 9.61 11.06 14.52
CA PRO A 173 8.19 10.72 14.52
C PRO A 173 7.39 11.57 13.53
N LEU A 174 6.33 10.98 12.98
CA LEU A 174 5.54 11.41 11.83
C LEU A 174 6.31 11.41 10.51
N LEU A 175 7.53 11.97 10.47
CA LEU A 175 8.33 11.99 9.25
C LEU A 175 8.66 10.57 8.78
N ASP A 176 9.19 9.72 9.67
CA ASP A 176 9.58 8.34 9.37
C ASP A 176 8.39 7.41 9.00
N GLN A 177 7.16 7.82 9.29
CA GLN A 177 5.95 7.05 8.99
C GLN A 177 5.19 7.56 7.76
N LEU A 178 5.35 8.84 7.41
CA LEU A 178 4.55 9.50 6.37
C LEU A 178 5.36 9.92 5.15
N ASP A 179 6.69 10.01 5.24
CA ASP A 179 7.55 10.46 4.13
C ASP A 179 7.32 9.67 2.83
N PHE A 180 7.34 8.33 2.90
CA PHE A 180 7.10 7.47 1.76
C PHE A 180 5.63 7.49 1.30
N ILE A 181 4.67 7.69 2.21
CA ILE A 181 3.25 7.84 1.85
C ILE A 181 3.06 9.09 1.01
N VAL A 182 3.62 10.21 1.47
CA VAL A 182 3.52 11.50 0.78
C VAL A 182 4.19 11.42 -0.59
N GLY A 183 5.37 10.81 -0.69
CA GLY A 183 6.05 10.60 -1.97
C GLY A 183 5.26 9.70 -2.93
N ALA A 184 4.68 8.60 -2.43
CA ALA A 184 3.85 7.70 -3.23
C ALA A 184 2.58 8.40 -3.74
N LEU A 185 1.89 9.15 -2.87
CA LEU A 185 0.70 9.93 -3.24
C LEU A 185 1.04 11.03 -4.26
N ALA A 186 2.14 11.74 -4.07
CA ALA A 186 2.55 12.80 -4.99
C ALA A 186 2.76 12.28 -6.42
N LEU A 187 3.40 11.12 -6.59
CA LEU A 187 3.58 10.52 -7.91
C LEU A 187 2.33 9.82 -8.43
N SER A 188 1.50 9.23 -7.57
CA SER A 188 0.28 8.55 -8.01
C SER A 188 -0.67 9.51 -8.73
N PHE A 189 -0.70 10.78 -8.33
CA PHE A 189 -1.52 11.84 -8.93
C PHE A 189 -1.24 12.07 -10.42
N ILE A 190 -0.11 11.62 -10.95
CA ILE A 190 0.21 11.65 -12.39
C ILE A 190 -0.81 10.82 -13.19
N GLU A 191 -1.28 9.71 -12.64
CA GLU A 191 -2.20 8.79 -13.31
C GLU A 191 -3.57 8.74 -12.63
N PHE A 192 -3.60 8.81 -11.30
CA PHE A 192 -4.82 8.66 -10.53
C PHE A 192 -4.76 9.43 -9.21
N ILE A 193 -5.74 10.30 -8.99
CA ILE A 193 -5.92 11.01 -7.74
C ILE A 193 -6.93 10.23 -6.88
N PRO A 194 -6.50 9.54 -5.81
CA PRO A 194 -7.41 8.85 -4.91
C PRO A 194 -8.36 9.83 -4.22
N LYS A 195 -9.55 9.34 -3.88
CA LYS A 195 -10.54 10.10 -3.11
C LYS A 195 -9.95 10.58 -1.79
N ILE A 196 -10.41 11.73 -1.30
CA ILE A 196 -9.90 12.34 -0.08
C ILE A 196 -10.01 11.41 1.13
N GLU A 197 -11.07 10.58 1.21
CA GLU A 197 -11.24 9.62 2.30
C GLU A 197 -10.15 8.54 2.31
N ILE A 198 -9.66 8.13 1.14
CA ILE A 198 -8.54 7.19 1.00
C ILE A 198 -7.24 7.87 1.48
N ILE A 199 -7.01 9.12 1.07
CA ILE A 199 -5.83 9.90 1.48
C ILE A 199 -5.83 10.08 3.01
N ILE A 200 -6.95 10.49 3.60
CA ILE A 200 -7.09 10.65 5.05
C ILE A 200 -6.87 9.31 5.75
N ALA A 201 -7.47 8.22 5.25
CA ALA A 201 -7.26 6.89 5.83
C ALA A 201 -5.76 6.51 5.82
N LEU A 202 -5.04 6.75 4.72
CA LEU A 202 -3.60 6.50 4.66
C LEU A 202 -2.82 7.33 5.68
N LEU A 203 -3.06 8.64 5.76
CA LEU A 203 -2.33 9.52 6.67
C LEU A 203 -2.60 9.21 8.16
N VAL A 204 -3.80 8.72 8.50
CA VAL A 204 -4.16 8.39 9.89
C VAL A 204 -3.73 6.97 10.27
N PHE A 205 -3.99 5.98 9.42
CA PHE A 205 -3.75 4.58 9.76
C PHE A 205 -2.31 4.13 9.53
N THR A 206 -1.56 4.74 8.61
CA THR A 206 -0.15 4.35 8.37
C THR A 206 0.71 4.48 9.62
N PRO A 207 0.69 5.60 10.37
CA PRO A 207 1.46 5.70 11.62
C PRO A 207 1.09 4.62 12.64
N ILE A 208 -0.19 4.27 12.75
CA ILE A 208 -0.70 3.22 13.65
C ILE A 208 -0.18 1.85 13.23
N ILE A 209 -0.24 1.53 11.94
CA ILE A 209 0.23 0.27 11.37
C ILE A 209 1.74 0.14 11.58
N HIS A 210 2.51 1.20 11.27
CA HIS A 210 3.96 1.22 11.47
C HIS A 210 4.33 1.01 12.94
N LEU A 211 3.71 1.75 13.86
CA LEU A 211 3.97 1.62 15.30
C LEU A 211 3.65 0.19 15.77
N THR A 212 2.51 -0.35 15.36
CA THR A 212 2.08 -1.70 15.72
C THR A 212 3.07 -2.75 15.20
N ALA A 213 3.50 -2.64 13.95
CA ALA A 213 4.51 -3.53 13.36
C ALA A 213 5.85 -3.45 14.11
N ASN A 214 6.27 -2.26 14.54
CA ASN A 214 7.51 -2.06 15.28
C ASN A 214 7.43 -2.64 16.70
N ILE A 215 6.32 -2.43 17.41
CA ILE A 215 6.06 -3.04 18.72
C ILE A 215 6.05 -4.57 18.63
N ILE A 216 5.37 -5.14 17.63
CA ILE A 216 5.36 -6.60 17.42
C ILE A 216 6.79 -7.11 17.14
N GLY A 217 7.52 -6.44 16.24
CA GLY A 217 8.90 -6.80 15.91
C GLY A 217 9.83 -6.73 17.14
N TYR A 218 9.65 -5.75 18.01
CA TYR A 218 10.38 -5.63 19.27
C TYR A 218 10.04 -6.76 20.24
N LYS A 219 8.74 -7.06 20.45
CA LYS A 219 8.30 -8.17 21.31
C LYS A 219 8.80 -9.53 20.84
N LEU A 220 8.90 -9.72 19.52
CA LEU A 220 9.47 -10.92 18.91
C LEU A 220 11.00 -10.94 18.86
N LYS A 221 11.68 -9.93 19.44
CA LYS A 221 13.15 -9.76 19.43
C LYS A 221 13.76 -9.66 18.02
N LEU A 222 12.96 -9.31 17.02
CA LEU A 222 13.39 -9.04 15.65
C LEU A 222 13.91 -7.62 15.49
N LYS A 223 13.50 -6.70 16.38
CA LYS A 223 13.99 -5.33 16.48
C LYS A 223 14.54 -5.04 17.87
N LYS A 224 15.54 -4.17 17.92
CA LYS A 224 16.14 -3.69 19.18
C LYS A 224 15.29 -2.64 19.88
N GLU A 225 14.45 -1.92 19.13
CA GLU A 225 13.64 -0.82 19.62
C GLU A 225 12.20 -0.93 19.12
N PRO A 226 11.20 -0.43 19.89
CA PRO A 226 9.78 -0.53 19.57
C PRO A 226 9.23 0.56 18.62
N TRP A 227 10.06 1.53 18.21
CA TRP A 227 9.66 2.64 17.34
C TRP A 227 10.12 2.50 15.90
#